data_AF-A0A957NH62-F1
#
_entry.id   AF-A0A957NH62-F1
#
_cell.length_a   1.000
_cell.length_b   1.000
_cell.length_c   1.000
_cell.angle_alpha   90.00
_cell.angle_beta   90.00
_cell.angle_gamma   90.00
#
_symmetry.space_group_name_H-M   'P 1'
#
loop_
_entity.id
_entity.type
_entity.pdbx_description
1 polymer ?
#
loop_
_entity_poly.entity_id
_entity_poly.type
_entity_poly.pdbx_seq_one_letter_code
_entity_poly.pdbx_strand_id
1 'polypeptide(L)'
;MATMRDEDQKMLVEGWANVLVGDLLEANYGKGLRQADRVVEGDIPVYGSGGIVRRHDVPLTSKPSLIIGRKCAAGSVYLSQTPCWPIDTVYFIEFDNEVRLKYCYYLLGYLNLGTLDTSTAIPSLRRDDLYAQQVPLPPSPSSAVSWRPSRSSSRGRRGCRRWSACSAVCNATRSPSSRRRARDA
;
A
#
# COMPACT_ATOMS: atom_id res chain seq x y z
N MET A 1 27.55 -4.77 1.36
CA MET A 1 26.36 -5.63 1.20
C MET A 1 26.04 -6.22 2.56
N ALA A 2 25.17 -5.58 3.35
CA ALA A 2 24.75 -6.12 4.64
C ALA A 2 23.60 -7.10 4.39
N THR A 3 23.93 -8.38 4.20
CA THR A 3 22.97 -9.46 4.42
C THR A 3 22.48 -9.34 5.86
N MET A 4 21.18 -9.12 6.03
CA MET A 4 20.51 -9.28 7.33
C MET A 4 20.91 -10.64 7.89
N ARG A 5 21.35 -10.67 9.14
CA ARG A 5 21.70 -11.93 9.81
C ARG A 5 20.40 -12.68 10.04
N ASP A 6 20.40 -13.97 9.67
CA ASP A 6 19.29 -14.92 9.88
C ASP A 6 18.77 -14.91 11.34
N GLU A 7 19.59 -14.48 12.29
CA GLU A 7 19.25 -14.38 13.71
C GLU A 7 18.28 -13.24 14.05
N ASP A 8 18.23 -12.17 13.26
CA ASP A 8 17.27 -11.06 13.47
C ASP A 8 15.83 -11.47 13.09
N GLN A 9 15.67 -12.54 12.29
CA GLN A 9 14.36 -13.14 11.99
C GLN A 9 13.77 -13.94 13.16
N LYS A 10 14.53 -14.18 14.24
CA LYS A 10 14.21 -15.18 15.28
C LYS A 10 13.78 -14.59 16.63
N MET A 11 13.11 -13.43 16.60
CA MET A 11 12.42 -12.84 17.77
C MET A 11 11.05 -12.27 17.38
N LEU A 12 10.36 -12.89 16.42
CA LEU A 12 8.93 -12.60 16.29
C LEU A 12 8.22 -13.19 17.51
N VAL A 13 7.66 -12.31 18.33
CA VAL A 13 6.76 -12.68 19.42
C VAL A 13 5.70 -13.64 18.85
N GLU A 14 5.41 -14.74 19.55
CA GLU A 14 4.49 -15.77 19.06
C GLU A 14 3.18 -15.15 18.51
N GLY A 15 2.83 -15.50 17.27
CA GLY A 15 1.61 -15.03 16.60
C GLY A 15 1.79 -13.88 15.61
N TRP A 16 2.97 -13.28 15.47
CA TRP A 16 3.24 -12.28 14.43
C TRP A 16 3.54 -12.94 13.08
N ALA A 17 3.00 -12.37 12.00
CA ALA A 17 3.22 -12.85 10.64
C ALA A 17 4.09 -11.87 9.85
N ASN A 18 5.12 -12.37 9.16
CA ASN A 18 5.87 -11.55 8.20
C ASN A 18 5.09 -11.44 6.90
N VAL A 19 4.83 -10.21 6.47
CA VAL A 19 4.09 -9.90 5.24
C VAL A 19 4.86 -8.87 4.41
N LEU A 20 4.58 -8.82 3.10
CA LEU A 20 5.15 -7.81 2.22
C LEU A 20 4.33 -6.51 2.31
N VAL A 21 5.03 -5.37 2.25
CA VAL A 21 4.38 -4.05 2.20
C VAL A 21 3.41 -3.95 1.01
N GLY A 22 3.75 -4.56 -0.13
CA GLY A 22 2.89 -4.58 -1.33
C GLY A 22 1.59 -5.37 -1.19
N ASP A 23 1.46 -6.22 -0.16
CA ASP A 23 0.23 -6.93 0.18
C ASP A 23 -0.64 -6.12 1.16
N LEU A 24 -0.01 -5.26 1.96
CA LEU A 24 -0.69 -4.40 2.94
C LEU A 24 -1.20 -3.09 2.34
N LEU A 25 -0.48 -2.53 1.37
CA LEU A 25 -0.62 -1.16 0.92
C LEU A 25 -0.59 -1.05 -0.61
N GLU A 26 -1.31 -0.05 -1.13
CA GLU A 26 -1.29 0.31 -2.55
C GLU A 26 -0.83 1.75 -2.75
N ALA A 27 0.37 1.89 -3.28
CA ALA A 27 1.01 3.18 -3.54
C ALA A 27 0.59 3.75 -4.90
N ASN A 28 -0.26 4.77 -4.89
CA ASN A 28 -0.69 5.52 -6.08
C ASN A 28 0.34 6.59 -6.46
N TYR A 29 0.40 6.94 -7.75
CA TYR A 29 1.26 8.04 -8.22
C TYR A 29 0.53 9.37 -8.03
N GLY A 30 1.22 10.36 -7.46
CA GLY A 30 0.72 11.74 -7.45
C GLY A 30 0.64 12.33 -8.86
N LYS A 31 -0.02 13.50 -8.96
CA LYS A 31 -0.30 14.18 -10.22
C LYS A 31 0.44 15.51 -10.27
N GLY A 32 1.16 15.74 -11.37
CA GLY A 32 1.86 17.00 -11.60
C GLY A 32 0.89 18.19 -11.54
N LEU A 33 1.27 19.21 -10.77
CA LEU A 33 0.53 20.47 -10.65
C LEU A 33 1.46 21.61 -11.05
N ARG A 34 1.05 22.43 -12.03
CA ARG A 34 1.85 23.56 -12.51
C ARG A 34 2.01 24.58 -11.39
N GLN A 35 3.13 25.29 -11.39
CA GLN A 35 3.42 26.27 -10.34
C GLN A 35 2.41 27.43 -10.31
N ALA A 36 1.86 27.80 -11.46
CA ALA A 36 0.83 28.84 -11.57
C ALA A 36 -0.48 28.47 -10.87
N ASP A 37 -0.80 27.17 -10.80
CA ASP A 37 -2.03 26.67 -10.16
C ASP A 37 -1.84 26.48 -8.63
N ARG A 38 -0.62 26.67 -8.11
CA ARG A 38 -0.29 26.55 -6.69
C ARG A 38 -0.53 27.90 -5.99
N VAL A 39 -1.73 28.08 -5.48
CA VAL A 39 -2.16 29.31 -4.80
C VAL A 39 -1.66 29.31 -3.35
N VAL A 40 -1.41 30.49 -2.79
CA VAL A 40 -1.02 30.64 -1.37
C VAL A 40 -2.23 30.52 -0.44
N GLU A 41 -3.40 30.95 -0.89
CA GLU A 41 -4.64 31.04 -0.11
C GLU A 41 -5.52 29.78 -0.13
N GLY A 42 -5.15 28.74 -0.88
CA GLY A 42 -5.94 27.51 -0.91
C GLY A 42 -6.00 26.83 0.47
N ASP A 43 -7.02 26.01 0.71
CA ASP A 43 -7.15 25.27 1.98
C ASP A 43 -6.49 23.89 1.93
N ILE A 44 -6.23 23.37 0.73
CA ILE A 44 -5.74 22.00 0.54
C ILE A 44 -4.21 21.98 0.52
N PRO A 45 -3.55 21.19 1.38
CA PRO A 45 -2.10 21.06 1.35
C PRO A 45 -1.62 20.31 0.09
N VAL A 46 -0.63 20.89 -0.59
CA VAL A 46 0.08 20.27 -1.71
C VAL A 46 1.35 19.62 -1.18
N TYR A 47 1.45 18.29 -1.28
CA TYR A 47 2.60 17.54 -0.83
C TYR A 47 3.57 17.24 -1.97
N GLY A 48 4.84 17.55 -1.73
CA GLY A 48 5.99 17.07 -2.48
C GLY A 48 6.85 16.15 -1.63
N SER A 49 7.96 15.70 -2.20
CA SER A 49 8.87 14.77 -1.53
C SER A 49 9.54 15.35 -0.29
N GLY A 50 9.65 16.68 -0.18
CA GLY A 50 10.11 17.38 1.03
C GLY A 50 9.00 17.79 2.01
N GLY A 51 7.76 17.32 1.82
CA GLY A 51 6.61 17.67 2.67
C GLY A 51 5.66 18.66 2.00
N ILE A 52 5.01 19.53 2.79
CA ILE A 52 4.05 20.50 2.27
C ILE A 52 4.79 21.60 1.51
N VAL A 53 4.51 21.76 0.22
CA VAL A 53 5.17 22.73 -0.66
C VAL A 53 4.38 24.02 -0.75
N ARG A 54 3.07 23.92 -0.97
CA ARG A 54 2.13 25.02 -1.21
C ARG A 54 0.72 24.55 -0.86
N ARG A 55 -0.28 25.37 -1.20
CA ARG A 55 -1.68 25.00 -1.12
C ARG A 55 -2.35 25.06 -2.49
N HIS A 56 -3.54 24.50 -2.57
CA HIS A 56 -4.40 24.49 -3.75
C HIS A 56 -5.86 24.45 -3.30
N ASP A 57 -6.79 24.70 -4.22
CA ASP A 57 -8.22 24.75 -3.90
C ASP A 57 -8.88 23.38 -4.02
N VAL A 58 -8.34 22.52 -4.89
CA VAL A 58 -8.91 21.20 -5.19
C VAL A 58 -7.98 20.11 -4.65
N PRO A 59 -8.50 19.13 -3.90
CA PRO A 59 -7.72 17.96 -3.50
C PRO A 59 -7.72 16.89 -4.59
N LEU A 60 -6.63 16.12 -4.65
CA LEU A 60 -6.57 14.91 -5.49
C LEU A 60 -7.04 13.68 -4.72
N THR A 61 -6.73 13.64 -3.41
CA THR A 61 -7.21 12.58 -2.52
C THR A 61 -8.55 12.96 -1.93
N SER A 62 -9.37 11.96 -1.65
CA SER A 62 -10.70 12.11 -1.02
C SER A 62 -10.66 11.80 0.49
N LYS A 63 -9.61 11.12 0.93
CA LYS A 63 -9.47 10.56 2.29
C LYS A 63 -8.16 10.97 2.95
N PRO A 64 -8.05 10.82 4.28
CA PRO A 64 -6.78 10.83 4.98
C PRO A 64 -5.76 9.94 4.27
N SER A 65 -4.58 10.48 4.03
CA SER A 65 -3.60 9.88 3.13
C SER A 65 -2.22 9.85 3.75
N LEU A 66 -1.48 8.79 3.46
CA LEU A 66 -0.06 8.68 3.72
C LEU A 66 0.70 9.07 2.45
N ILE A 67 1.70 9.93 2.58
CA ILE A 67 2.51 10.43 1.46
C ILE A 67 3.93 9.92 1.64
N ILE A 68 4.51 9.36 0.58
CA ILE A 68 5.86 8.80 0.57
C ILE A 68 6.67 9.51 -0.51
N GLY A 69 7.81 10.07 -0.14
CA GLY A 69 8.77 10.70 -1.05
C GLY A 69 9.32 9.69 -2.06
N ARG A 70 9.13 9.96 -3.35
CA ARG A 70 9.64 9.11 -4.44
C ARG A 70 10.94 9.63 -5.02
N LYS A 71 11.09 10.94 -5.21
CA LYS A 71 12.26 11.58 -5.85
C LYS A 71 12.80 12.72 -4.97
N CYS A 72 14.11 12.99 -5.00
CA CYS A 72 14.81 14.05 -4.25
C CYS A 72 14.91 13.83 -2.74
N ALA A 73 13.78 13.63 -2.06
CA ALA A 73 13.73 13.21 -0.66
C ALA A 73 13.05 11.84 -0.60
N ALA A 74 13.72 10.86 -1.22
CA ALA A 74 13.19 9.51 -1.33
C ALA A 74 13.13 8.85 0.06
N GLY A 75 11.98 8.23 0.35
CA GLY A 75 11.75 7.54 1.62
C GLY A 75 11.25 8.43 2.77
N SER A 76 11.11 9.74 2.58
CA SER A 76 10.41 10.60 3.55
C SER A 76 8.93 10.22 3.61
N VAL A 77 8.38 10.08 4.83
CA VAL A 77 6.99 9.69 5.05
C VAL A 77 6.25 10.83 5.74
N TYR A 78 5.14 11.27 5.17
CA TYR A 78 4.30 12.34 5.71
C TYR A 78 2.87 11.85 5.89
N LEU A 79 2.22 12.36 6.94
CA LEU A 79 0.84 12.08 7.27
C LEU A 79 -0.04 13.26 6.86
N SER A 80 -1.14 12.98 6.17
CA SER A 80 -2.21 13.96 5.96
C SER A 80 -3.52 13.43 6.53
N GLN A 81 -4.05 14.12 7.53
CA GLN A 81 -5.33 13.80 8.15
C GLN A 81 -6.52 14.34 7.34
N THR A 82 -6.25 15.20 6.35
CA THR A 82 -7.24 15.81 5.47
C THR A 82 -6.98 15.42 4.01
N PRO A 83 -7.97 15.57 3.12
CA PRO A 83 -7.75 15.55 1.67
C PRO A 83 -6.58 16.46 1.28
N CYS A 84 -5.78 16.02 0.32
CA CYS A 84 -4.53 16.68 -0.06
C CYS A 84 -4.23 16.52 -1.56
N TRP A 85 -3.25 17.27 -2.06
CA TRP A 85 -2.74 17.11 -3.42
C TRP A 85 -1.28 16.59 -3.41
N PRO A 86 -1.05 15.28 -3.56
CA PRO A 86 0.28 14.74 -3.79
C PRO A 86 0.73 14.97 -5.24
N ILE A 87 1.91 15.57 -5.42
CA ILE A 87 2.50 15.81 -6.75
C ILE A 87 3.24 14.58 -7.30
N ASP A 88 3.71 14.64 -8.54
CA ASP A 88 4.36 13.54 -9.26
C ASP A 88 5.68 13.02 -8.64
N THR A 89 6.26 13.78 -7.69
CA THR A 89 7.46 13.40 -6.93
C THR A 89 7.19 12.56 -5.68
N VAL A 90 5.93 12.21 -5.41
CA VAL A 90 5.52 11.39 -4.27
C VAL A 90 4.60 10.24 -4.68
N TYR A 91 4.56 9.20 -3.84
CA TYR A 91 3.47 8.25 -3.79
C TYR A 91 2.46 8.65 -2.72
N PHE A 92 1.21 8.27 -2.90
CA PHE A 92 0.19 8.44 -1.87
C PHE A 92 -0.65 7.18 -1.68
N ILE A 93 -1.21 7.03 -0.48
CA ILE A 93 -2.02 5.88 -0.08
C ILE A 93 -3.19 6.42 0.75
N GLU A 94 -4.42 6.12 0.33
CA GLU A 94 -5.62 6.53 1.04
C GLU A 94 -6.03 5.48 2.07
N PHE A 95 -6.56 5.94 3.21
CA PHE A 95 -7.03 5.06 4.28
C PHE A 95 -8.44 5.45 4.74
N ASP A 96 -9.26 4.44 4.99
CA ASP A 96 -10.59 4.58 5.58
C ASP A 96 -10.58 4.59 7.11
N ASN A 97 -9.47 4.14 7.71
CA ASN A 97 -9.34 3.94 9.15
C ASN A 97 -8.08 4.65 9.66
N GLU A 98 -8.27 5.58 10.61
CA GLU A 98 -7.21 6.38 11.22
C GLU A 98 -6.16 5.53 11.96
N VAL A 99 -6.59 4.44 12.62
CA VAL A 99 -5.68 3.51 13.32
C VAL A 99 -4.75 2.84 12.30
N ARG A 100 -5.28 2.39 11.16
CA ARG A 100 -4.47 1.79 10.09
C ARG A 100 -3.51 2.80 9.49
N LEU A 101 -3.97 4.03 9.26
CA LEU A 101 -3.15 5.12 8.75
C LEU A 101 -1.98 5.44 9.69
N LYS A 102 -2.23 5.62 10.99
CA LYS A 102 -1.17 5.88 11.99
C LYS A 102 -0.22 4.70 12.11
N TYR A 103 -0.73 3.47 12.16
CA TYR A 103 0.11 2.28 12.20
C TYR A 103 1.04 2.21 10.99
N CYS A 104 0.52 2.39 9.78
CA CYS A 104 1.34 2.36 8.57
C CYS A 104 2.34 3.51 8.51
N TYR A 105 2.00 4.69 9.04
CA TYR A 105 2.94 5.81 9.18
C TYR A 105 4.15 5.43 10.04
N TYR A 106 3.92 4.90 11.24
CA TYR A 106 5.02 4.47 12.13
C TYR A 106 5.80 3.29 11.54
N LEU A 107 5.12 2.34 10.91
CA LEU A 107 5.74 1.17 10.30
C LEU A 107 6.70 1.57 9.16
N LEU A 108 6.24 2.42 8.23
CA LEU A 108 7.09 2.88 7.13
C LEU A 108 8.23 3.80 7.63
N GLY A 109 7.99 4.57 8.68
CA GLY A 109 9.04 5.35 9.35
C GLY A 109 10.13 4.46 9.95
N TYR A 110 9.77 3.31 10.50
CA TYR A 110 10.72 2.34 11.04
C TYR A 110 11.56 1.64 9.96
N LEU A 111 10.99 1.37 8.78
CA LEU A 111 11.70 0.73 7.67
C LEU A 111 12.86 1.56 7.09
N ASN A 112 12.97 2.85 7.45
CA ASN A 112 13.99 3.77 6.96
C ASN A 112 14.20 3.68 5.43
N LEU A 113 13.11 3.93 4.69
CA LEU A 113 13.02 3.76 3.24
C LEU A 113 14.08 4.53 2.43
N GLY A 114 14.73 5.55 3.03
CA GLY A 114 15.84 6.28 2.40
C GLY A 114 17.07 5.41 2.15
N THR A 115 17.22 4.28 2.86
CA THR A 115 18.32 3.32 2.65
C THR A 115 18.15 2.47 1.39
N LEU A 116 16.94 2.45 0.81
CA LEU A 116 16.61 1.70 -0.41
C LEU A 116 16.96 2.48 -1.69
N ASP A 117 17.47 3.70 -1.54
CA ASP A 117 17.90 4.48 -2.68
C ASP A 117 19.06 3.79 -3.41
N THR A 118 18.82 3.46 -4.68
CA THR A 118 19.79 2.81 -5.56
C THR A 118 20.44 3.81 -6.53
N SER A 119 20.13 5.10 -6.40
CA SER A 119 20.50 6.13 -7.38
C SER A 119 21.72 6.92 -6.89
N THR A 120 22.71 7.14 -7.77
CA THR A 120 23.95 7.84 -7.41
C THR A 120 23.88 9.36 -7.52
N ALA A 121 22.89 9.91 -8.22
CA ALA A 121 22.81 11.35 -8.52
C ALA A 121 21.57 12.06 -7.96
N ILE A 122 20.40 11.41 -7.95
CA ILE A 122 19.16 11.93 -7.34
C ILE A 122 18.49 10.78 -6.61
N PRO A 123 18.31 10.87 -5.29
CA PRO A 123 17.75 9.77 -4.54
C PRO A 123 16.32 9.47 -5.01
N SER A 124 16.06 8.20 -5.30
CA SER A 124 14.77 7.75 -5.80
C SER A 124 14.33 6.40 -5.26
N LEU A 125 13.06 6.33 -4.84
CA LEU A 125 12.41 5.12 -4.33
C LEU A 125 11.55 4.50 -5.44
N ARG A 126 11.90 3.28 -5.86
CA ARG A 126 11.06 2.52 -6.79
C ARG A 126 9.92 1.87 -6.03
N ARG A 127 8.77 1.74 -6.69
CA ARG A 127 7.59 1.08 -6.13
C ARG A 127 7.87 -0.38 -5.79
N ASP A 128 8.64 -1.07 -6.64
CA ASP A 128 8.94 -2.49 -6.44
C ASP A 128 9.81 -2.69 -5.18
N ASP A 129 10.78 -1.81 -4.94
CA ASP A 129 11.64 -1.86 -3.74
C ASP A 129 10.83 -1.59 -2.47
N LEU A 130 9.87 -0.66 -2.52
CA LEU A 130 8.91 -0.42 -1.44
C LEU A 130 8.04 -1.66 -1.20
N TYR A 131 7.52 -2.29 -2.25
CA TYR A 131 6.64 -3.45 -2.13
C TYR A 131 7.36 -4.71 -1.67
N ALA A 132 8.67 -4.83 -1.93
CA ALA A 132 9.50 -5.94 -1.51
C ALA A 132 9.88 -5.92 -0.02
N GLN A 133 9.67 -4.81 0.69
CA GLN A 133 9.97 -4.72 2.12
C GLN A 133 9.10 -5.68 2.91
N GLN A 134 9.73 -6.42 3.83
CA GLN A 134 9.06 -7.32 4.76
C GLN A 134 8.80 -6.60 6.07
N VAL A 135 7.60 -6.74 6.60
CA VAL A 135 7.17 -6.13 7.85
C VAL A 135 6.50 -7.15 8.75
N PRO A 136 6.76 -7.10 10.06
CA PRO A 136 6.08 -7.94 11.02
C PRO A 136 4.69 -7.37 11.28
N LEU A 137 3.65 -8.16 11.01
CA LEU A 137 2.26 -7.80 11.28
C LEU A 137 1.80 -8.47 12.58
N PRO A 138 1.30 -7.70 13.56
CA PRO A 138 0.80 -8.29 14.80
C PRO A 138 -0.47 -9.10 14.53
N PRO A 139 -0.71 -10.18 15.30
CA PRO A 139 -2.01 -10.85 15.28
C PRO A 139 -3.07 -9.84 15.71
N SER A 140 -4.09 -9.63 14.87
CA SER A 140 -5.14 -8.66 15.19
C SER A 140 -5.86 -9.07 16.49
N PRO A 141 -5.90 -8.24 17.55
CA PRO A 141 -6.50 -8.62 18.84
C PRO A 141 -8.03 -8.73 18.76
N SER A 142 -8.66 -8.03 17.82
CA SER A 142 -10.10 -8.05 17.61
C SER A 142 -10.39 -7.46 16.23
N SER A 143 -11.51 -7.88 15.64
CA SER A 143 -12.14 -7.45 14.37
C SER A 143 -12.10 -5.95 13.96
N ALA A 144 -11.57 -5.05 14.79
CA ALA A 144 -11.53 -3.60 14.60
C ALA A 144 -10.50 -3.11 13.56
N VAL A 145 -9.43 -3.87 13.31
CA VAL A 145 -8.47 -3.56 12.23
C VAL A 145 -8.55 -4.67 11.20
N SER A 146 -9.52 -4.56 10.28
CA SER A 146 -9.58 -5.47 9.15
C SER A 146 -8.40 -5.18 8.22
N TRP A 147 -7.34 -5.99 8.32
CA TRP A 147 -6.25 -6.04 7.35
C TRP A 147 -6.74 -6.67 6.06
N ARG A 148 -7.67 -6.01 5.36
CA ARG A 148 -8.03 -6.42 4.00
C ARG A 148 -6.91 -5.96 3.07
N PRO A 149 -6.26 -6.89 2.35
CA PRO A 149 -5.36 -6.53 1.25
C PRO A 149 -6.15 -5.61 0.30
N SER A 150 -5.55 -4.50 -0.11
CA SER A 150 -6.20 -3.61 -1.09
C SER A 150 -6.38 -4.29 -2.46
N ARG A 151 -5.62 -5.36 -2.73
CA ARG A 151 -5.73 -6.13 -3.97
C ARG A 151 -6.91 -7.10 -3.98
N SER A 152 -8.06 -6.63 -4.45
CA SER A 152 -9.00 -7.49 -5.17
C SER A 152 -8.70 -7.43 -6.67
N SER A 153 -7.63 -8.09 -7.13
CA SER A 153 -7.49 -8.34 -8.57
C SER A 153 -6.84 -9.69 -8.88
N SER A 154 -7.60 -10.46 -9.65
CA SER A 154 -7.29 -11.73 -10.29
C SER A 154 -6.09 -11.63 -11.24
N ARG A 155 -4.87 -11.48 -10.71
CA ARG A 155 -3.65 -11.74 -11.47
C ARG A 155 -3.17 -13.13 -11.14
N GLY A 156 -3.20 -13.98 -12.16
CA GLY A 156 -2.87 -15.40 -12.10
C GLY A 156 -1.61 -15.66 -11.31
N ARG A 157 -1.77 -16.41 -10.22
CA ARG A 157 -0.69 -17.04 -9.49
C ARG A 157 0.03 -17.99 -10.45
N ARG A 158 1.18 -17.59 -10.98
CA ARG A 158 2.25 -18.56 -11.28
C ARG A 158 3.25 -18.46 -10.13
N GLY A 159 3.27 -19.51 -9.31
CA GLY A 159 4.29 -19.72 -8.30
C GLY A 159 3.99 -19.11 -6.93
N CYS A 160 2.90 -19.51 -6.28
CA CYS A 160 2.82 -19.38 -4.83
C CYS A 160 2.31 -20.69 -4.25
N ARG A 161 3.22 -21.41 -3.59
CA ARG A 161 2.94 -22.67 -2.91
C ARG A 161 1.84 -22.43 -1.88
N ARG A 162 0.70 -23.07 -2.15
CA ARG A 162 -0.27 -23.63 -1.21
C ARG A 162 -0.25 -23.03 0.21
N TRP A 163 -1.08 -22.01 0.44
CA TRP A 163 -1.62 -21.76 1.77
C TRP A 163 -2.76 -22.74 2.00
N SER A 164 -2.46 -23.86 2.65
CA SER A 164 -3.48 -24.76 3.21
C SER A 164 -3.97 -24.16 4.52
N ALA A 165 -5.13 -23.50 4.48
CA ALA A 165 -6.12 -23.47 5.56
C ALA A 165 -7.24 -22.47 5.19
N CYS A 166 -8.15 -22.90 4.34
CA CYS A 166 -9.49 -22.32 4.28
C CYS A 166 -10.47 -23.46 4.04
N SER A 167 -10.59 -24.33 5.04
CA SER A 167 -11.71 -25.25 5.16
C SER A 167 -12.88 -24.45 5.71
N ALA A 168 -13.78 -24.01 4.83
CA ALA A 168 -15.16 -23.71 5.17
C ALA A 168 -16.02 -23.66 3.90
N VAL A 169 -16.58 -24.82 3.56
CA VAL A 169 -17.97 -24.99 3.11
C VAL A 169 -18.47 -23.98 2.06
N CYS A 170 -18.24 -24.29 0.79
CA CYS A 170 -19.20 -23.98 -0.28
C CYS A 170 -19.62 -25.31 -0.89
N ASN A 171 -20.56 -25.97 -0.22
CA ASN A 171 -21.22 -27.15 -0.75
C ASN A 171 -22.55 -26.73 -1.38
N ALA A 172 -22.96 -27.51 -2.39
CA ALA A 172 -24.23 -27.49 -3.12
C ALA A 172 -24.34 -26.46 -4.26
N THR A 173 -24.67 -26.81 -5.51
CA THR A 173 -24.93 -28.11 -6.15
C THR A 173 -24.88 -27.86 -7.66
N ARG A 174 -23.99 -28.55 -8.38
CA ARG A 174 -24.17 -28.82 -9.82
C ARG A 174 -24.97 -30.11 -9.94
N SER A 175 -26.05 -30.09 -10.71
CA SER A 175 -26.64 -31.31 -11.26
C SER A 175 -26.48 -31.35 -12.79
N PRO A 176 -26.44 -32.56 -13.39
CA PRO A 176 -25.85 -32.79 -14.69
C PRO A 176 -26.87 -32.91 -15.84
N SER A 177 -26.33 -32.70 -17.04
CA SER A 177 -26.79 -33.11 -18.37
C SER A 177 -28.01 -34.05 -18.48
N SER A 178 -28.92 -33.74 -19.41
CA SER A 178 -29.36 -34.75 -20.38
C SER A 178 -29.80 -34.12 -21.71
N ARG A 179 -29.20 -34.63 -22.79
CA ARG A 179 -29.68 -34.51 -24.17
C ARG A 179 -30.91 -35.43 -24.32
N ARG A 180 -31.97 -34.97 -24.98
CA ARG A 180 -32.78 -35.81 -25.90
C ARG A 180 -33.28 -34.97 -27.08
N ARG A 181 -33.04 -35.49 -28.28
CA ARG A 181 -33.68 -35.14 -29.56
C ARG A 181 -34.99 -35.91 -29.68
N ALA A 182 -36.00 -35.35 -30.35
CA ALA A 182 -37.03 -35.99 -31.21
C ALA A 182 -38.15 -34.95 -31.45
N ARG A 183 -38.34 -34.45 -32.67
CA ARG A 183 -39.21 -34.93 -33.78
C ARG A 183 -40.59 -34.26 -33.77
N ASP A 184 -40.85 -33.53 -34.86
CA ASP A 184 -42.05 -33.51 -35.71
C ASP A 184 -43.44 -33.71 -35.07
N ALA A 185 -44.24 -32.64 -35.15
CA ALA A 185 -45.63 -32.64 -35.65
C ALA A 185 -46.02 -31.20 -36.03
#